data_AF-A0A2W4QLT7-F1
#
_entry.id   AF-A0A2W4QLT7-F1
#
_cell.length_a   1.000
_cell.length_b   1.000
_cell.length_c   1.000
_cell.angle_alpha   90.00
_cell.angle_beta   90.00
_cell.angle_gamma   90.00
#
_symmetry.space_group_name_H-M   'P 1'
#
loop_
_entity.id
_entity.type
_entity.pdbx_description
1 polymer ?
#
loop_
_entity_poly.entity_id
_entity_poly.type
_entity_poly.pdbx_seq_one_letter_code
_entity_poly.pdbx_strand_id
1 'polypeptide(L)'
;MRLDKFVMTIGLLALLASSSSWAAVKNKPSSQVWDKLTPAWDAVSEKLIGFVGPKKQKLLADLAFAAAAAEQCDGLSLDNDKFKAAFDSLNDADYQALAAADKALYGPKLMNYFGIYVGLITAEALLEQQPFCTYAINQQIIGTGPYWMDTTIGGAKK
;
A
#
# COMPACT_ATOMS: atom_id res chain seq x y z
N MET A 1 55.56 -6.64 48.43
CA MET A 1 54.14 -6.89 48.08
C MET A 1 54.07 -6.81 46.55
N ARG A 2 53.84 -7.90 45.79
CA ARG A 2 52.51 -8.48 45.45
C ARG A 2 51.55 -7.37 44.99
N LEU A 3 50.97 -7.30 43.80
CA LEU A 3 50.49 -8.26 42.80
C LEU A 3 50.30 -7.42 41.51
N ASP A 4 50.80 -7.80 40.34
CA ASP A 4 50.12 -8.64 39.32
C ASP A 4 49.42 -7.86 38.19
N LYS A 5 49.85 -8.21 36.96
CA LYS A 5 49.03 -8.49 35.77
C LYS A 5 48.52 -7.32 34.92
N PHE A 6 49.28 -7.06 33.85
CA PHE A 6 48.82 -7.08 32.45
C PHE A 6 47.30 -6.85 32.23
N VAL A 7 46.93 -5.59 31.98
CA VAL A 7 45.70 -5.22 31.27
C VAL A 7 46.08 -5.22 29.78
N MET A 8 45.98 -6.35 29.09
CA MET A 8 44.78 -6.88 28.44
C MET A 8 44.32 -6.02 27.24
N THR A 9 45.02 -6.25 26.13
CA THR A 9 44.48 -6.47 24.77
C THR A 9 43.34 -5.59 24.26
N ILE A 10 43.71 -4.75 23.29
CA ILE A 10 43.00 -4.38 22.06
C ILE A 10 41.69 -5.17 21.84
N GLY A 11 40.56 -4.48 22.03
CA GLY A 11 39.22 -4.96 21.71
C GLY A 11 38.51 -3.96 20.81
N LEU A 12 38.88 -3.99 19.53
CA LEU A 12 38.10 -3.47 18.41
C LEU A 12 36.75 -4.20 18.35
N LEU A 13 35.71 -3.52 17.85
CA LEU A 13 34.30 -3.95 17.63
C LEU A 13 33.28 -3.47 18.67
N ALA A 14 32.83 -2.22 18.47
CA ALA A 14 31.47 -1.80 18.79
C ALA A 14 30.87 -1.06 17.59
N LEU A 15 30.71 -1.78 16.48
CA LEU A 15 29.85 -1.40 15.35
C LEU A 15 28.70 -2.39 15.29
N LEU A 16 27.73 -2.22 16.19
CA LEU A 16 26.39 -2.80 16.07
C LEU A 16 25.38 -1.68 16.26
N ALA A 17 25.43 -0.72 15.33
CA ALA A 17 24.23 0.04 15.00
C ALA A 17 23.28 -0.95 14.33
N SER A 18 22.31 -1.43 15.09
CA SER A 18 21.21 -2.28 14.62
C SER A 18 20.23 -1.47 13.76
N SER A 19 20.71 -0.96 12.62
CA SER A 19 19.87 -0.43 11.55
C SER A 19 19.55 -1.56 10.58
N SER A 20 18.74 -2.53 11.02
CA SER A 20 18.31 -3.65 10.21
C SER A 20 16.78 -3.80 10.25
N SER A 21 16.07 -2.82 9.69
CA SER A 21 14.64 -2.96 9.38
C SER A 21 14.31 -2.67 7.90
N TRP A 22 15.32 -2.49 7.04
CA TRP A 22 15.11 -2.14 5.61
C TRP A 22 15.50 -3.26 4.64
N ALA A 23 15.90 -4.44 5.13
CA ALA A 23 16.32 -5.57 4.29
C ALA A 23 15.19 -6.58 3.99
N ALA A 24 14.00 -6.43 4.58
CA ALA A 24 12.90 -7.38 4.40
C ALA A 24 12.01 -7.12 3.16
N VAL A 25 12.40 -6.22 2.25
CA VAL A 25 11.64 -5.91 1.01
C VAL A 25 12.30 -6.48 -0.26
N LYS A 26 13.28 -7.40 -0.13
CA LYS A 26 14.02 -7.95 -1.27
C LYS A 26 13.53 -9.29 -1.83
N ASN A 27 12.38 -9.78 -1.39
CA ASN A 27 11.75 -10.99 -1.95
C ASN A 27 10.34 -10.69 -2.48
N LYS A 28 10.19 -9.66 -3.31
CA LYS A 28 9.05 -9.61 -4.24
C LYS A 28 9.45 -10.46 -5.45
N PRO A 29 8.64 -11.41 -5.93
CA PRO A 29 8.95 -12.11 -7.17
C PRO A 29 9.10 -11.05 -8.26
N SER A 30 10.32 -10.82 -8.76
CA SER A 30 10.53 -9.96 -9.92
C SER A 30 10.09 -10.76 -11.14
N SER A 31 8.78 -10.89 -11.34
CA SER A 31 8.33 -11.30 -12.67
C SER A 31 8.69 -10.15 -13.61
N GLN A 32 9.30 -10.47 -14.75
CA GLN A 32 9.74 -9.53 -15.79
C GLN A 32 8.63 -8.57 -16.28
N VAL A 33 7.40 -8.87 -15.88
CA VAL A 33 6.18 -8.08 -16.04
C VAL A 33 6.16 -6.86 -15.10
N TRP A 34 6.54 -7.01 -13.83
CA TRP A 34 6.62 -5.90 -12.87
C TRP A 34 7.54 -4.79 -13.37
N ASP A 35 8.69 -5.17 -13.94
CA ASP A 35 9.65 -4.22 -14.51
C ASP A 35 9.07 -3.36 -15.63
N LYS A 36 8.03 -3.83 -16.34
CA LYS A 36 7.35 -3.06 -17.39
C LYS A 36 6.44 -1.97 -16.82
N LEU A 37 5.93 -2.16 -15.61
CA LEU A 37 5.01 -1.23 -14.95
C LEU A 37 5.73 -0.31 -13.95
N THR A 38 6.95 -0.66 -13.51
CA THR A 38 7.76 0.16 -12.60
C THR A 38 7.86 1.65 -13.01
N PRO A 39 8.16 2.01 -14.27
CA PRO A 39 8.23 3.43 -14.65
C PRO A 39 6.90 4.17 -14.49
N ALA A 40 5.78 3.49 -14.73
CA ALA A 40 4.45 4.07 -14.54
C ALA A 40 4.13 4.24 -13.04
N TRP A 41 4.53 3.28 -12.22
CA TRP A 41 4.40 3.34 -10.77
C TRP A 41 5.17 4.47 -10.13
N ASP A 42 6.44 4.64 -10.52
CA ASP A 42 7.30 5.69 -10.00
C ASP A 42 6.73 7.06 -10.37
N ALA A 43 6.35 7.24 -11.65
CA ALA A 43 5.80 8.49 -12.15
C ALA A 43 4.47 8.89 -11.49
N VAL A 44 3.58 7.93 -11.19
CA VAL A 44 2.30 8.24 -10.55
C VAL A 44 2.45 8.44 -9.04
N SER A 45 3.29 7.63 -8.37
CA SER A 45 3.46 7.67 -6.92
C SER A 45 4.11 8.96 -6.47
N GLU A 46 5.16 9.42 -7.14
CA GLU A 46 5.84 10.68 -6.80
C GLU A 46 4.87 11.88 -6.92
N LYS A 47 4.14 11.96 -8.04
CA LYS A 47 3.16 13.04 -8.27
C LYS A 47 2.03 13.02 -7.26
N LEU A 48 1.56 11.83 -6.87
CA LEU A 48 0.48 11.71 -5.90
C LEU A 48 0.95 12.03 -4.48
N ILE A 49 2.16 11.62 -4.08
CA ILE A 49 2.76 12.02 -2.81
C ILE A 49 2.88 13.54 -2.74
N GLY A 50 3.34 14.20 -3.81
CA GLY A 50 3.40 15.66 -3.86
C GLY A 50 2.02 16.35 -3.81
N PHE A 51 0.95 15.65 -4.21
CA PHE A 51 -0.41 16.19 -4.25
C PHE A 51 -1.19 15.99 -2.94
N VAL A 52 -1.21 14.77 -2.38
CA VAL A 52 -2.01 14.43 -1.20
C VAL A 52 -1.16 14.06 0.02
N GLY A 53 0.16 13.97 -0.11
CA GLY A 53 1.05 13.47 0.93
C GLY A 53 1.07 11.93 1.02
N PRO A 54 2.08 11.36 1.70
CA PRO A 54 2.33 9.91 1.70
C PRO A 54 1.22 9.10 2.36
N LYS A 55 0.58 9.63 3.42
CA LYS A 55 -0.50 8.92 4.13
C LYS A 55 -1.73 8.73 3.24
N LYS A 56 -2.18 9.79 2.58
CA LYS A 56 -3.34 9.75 1.68
C LYS A 56 -3.02 8.97 0.40
N GLN A 57 -1.78 9.07 -0.11
CA GLN A 57 -1.33 8.24 -1.22
C GLN A 57 -1.45 6.75 -0.88
N LYS A 58 -1.00 6.34 0.32
CA LYS A 58 -1.14 4.95 0.76
C LYS A 58 -2.61 4.52 0.82
N LEU A 59 -3.48 5.34 1.42
CA LEU A 59 -4.91 5.04 1.48
C LEU A 59 -5.52 4.90 0.07
N LEU A 60 -5.18 5.80 -0.86
CA LEU A 60 -5.66 5.73 -2.24
C LEU A 60 -5.18 4.46 -2.94
N ALA A 61 -3.93 4.05 -2.70
CA ALA A 61 -3.37 2.81 -3.24
C ALA A 61 -4.08 1.57 -2.65
N ASP A 62 -4.36 1.56 -1.35
CA ASP A 62 -5.08 0.47 -0.68
C ASP A 62 -6.53 0.35 -1.21
N LEU A 63 -7.22 1.48 -1.42
CA LEU A 63 -8.56 1.53 -2.01
C LEU A 63 -8.54 1.04 -3.46
N ALA A 64 -7.56 1.48 -4.26
CA ALA A 64 -7.44 1.04 -5.64
C ALA A 64 -7.12 -0.45 -5.74
N PHE A 65 -6.27 -0.96 -4.85
CA PHE A 65 -6.01 -2.40 -4.74
C PHE A 65 -7.29 -3.17 -4.44
N ALA A 66 -8.08 -2.70 -3.48
CA ALA A 66 -9.33 -3.35 -3.12
C ALA A 66 -10.33 -3.35 -4.28
N ALA A 67 -10.45 -2.24 -5.00
CA ALA A 67 -11.31 -2.13 -6.19
C ALA A 67 -10.87 -3.07 -7.32
N ALA A 68 -9.58 -3.10 -7.65
CA ALA A 68 -9.06 -4.01 -8.67
C ALA A 68 -9.24 -5.48 -8.26
N ALA A 69 -8.98 -5.83 -7.01
CA ALA A 69 -9.13 -7.19 -6.51
C ALA A 69 -10.60 -7.67 -6.50
N ALA A 70 -11.54 -6.82 -6.11
CA ALA A 70 -12.97 -7.17 -6.15
C ALA A 70 -13.48 -7.40 -7.58
N GLU A 71 -12.86 -6.78 -8.59
CA GLU A 71 -13.19 -7.00 -10.01
C GLU A 71 -12.50 -8.24 -10.59
N GLN A 72 -11.23 -8.48 -10.21
CA GLN A 72 -10.38 -9.50 -10.86
C GLN A 72 -10.38 -10.86 -10.17
N CYS A 73 -10.84 -10.95 -8.92
CA CYS A 73 -10.71 -12.15 -8.09
C CYS A 73 -12.06 -12.64 -7.56
N ASP A 74 -12.35 -13.91 -7.80
CA ASP A 74 -13.55 -14.56 -7.30
C ASP A 74 -13.59 -14.57 -5.76
N GLY A 75 -14.78 -14.34 -5.21
CA GLY A 75 -15.04 -14.38 -3.77
C GLY A 75 -14.62 -13.11 -3.00
N LEU A 76 -14.01 -12.13 -3.67
CA LEU A 76 -13.75 -10.81 -3.10
C LEU A 76 -14.88 -9.85 -3.45
N SER A 77 -15.28 -9.06 -2.47
CA SER A 77 -16.30 -8.03 -2.64
C SER A 77 -16.05 -6.89 -1.68
N LEU A 78 -16.32 -5.68 -2.16
CA LEU A 78 -16.22 -4.48 -1.35
C LEU A 78 -17.45 -4.33 -0.46
N ASP A 79 -17.23 -3.86 0.76
CA ASP A 79 -18.26 -3.21 1.55
C ASP A 79 -18.38 -1.77 1.02
N ASN A 80 -19.39 -1.50 0.20
CA ASN A 80 -19.54 -0.23 -0.50
C ASN A 80 -19.61 0.97 0.46
N ASP A 81 -20.21 0.80 1.63
CA ASP A 81 -20.35 1.88 2.61
C ASP A 81 -19.00 2.19 3.25
N LYS A 82 -18.26 1.15 3.67
CA LYS A 82 -16.92 1.35 4.23
C LYS A 82 -15.90 1.82 3.19
N PHE A 83 -16.01 1.33 1.95
CA PHE A 83 -15.19 1.80 0.84
C PHE A 83 -15.43 3.28 0.57
N LYS A 84 -16.70 3.68 0.46
CA LYS A 84 -17.08 5.09 0.29
C LYS A 84 -16.61 5.94 1.46
N ALA A 85 -16.83 5.51 2.70
CA ALA A 85 -16.41 6.25 3.89
C ALA A 85 -14.88 6.44 3.93
N ALA A 86 -14.12 5.42 3.56
CA ALA A 86 -12.67 5.51 3.46
C ALA A 86 -12.22 6.45 2.34
N PHE A 87 -12.87 6.40 1.17
CA PHE A 87 -12.59 7.35 0.09
C PHE A 87 -12.93 8.79 0.50
N ASP A 88 -14.09 9.00 1.12
CA ASP A 88 -14.54 10.33 1.58
C ASP A 88 -13.61 10.88 2.68
N SER A 89 -12.92 10.02 3.45
CA SER A 89 -11.93 10.44 4.45
C SER A 89 -10.70 11.14 3.87
N LEU A 90 -10.48 11.06 2.54
CA LEU A 90 -9.44 11.83 1.85
C LEU A 90 -9.76 13.34 1.87
N ASN A 91 -11.03 13.72 2.04
CA ASN A 91 -11.50 15.10 2.17
C ASN A 91 -11.42 15.59 3.63
N ASP A 92 -10.26 15.43 4.26
CA ASP A 92 -10.02 15.76 5.66
C ASP A 92 -9.76 17.27 5.92
N ALA A 93 -9.24 17.60 7.10
CA ALA A 93 -8.91 18.97 7.48
C ALA A 93 -7.94 19.66 6.51
N ASP A 94 -6.96 18.94 5.94
CA ASP A 94 -6.02 19.53 4.98
C ASP A 94 -6.76 19.91 3.69
N TYR A 95 -7.67 19.05 3.22
CA TYR A 95 -8.55 19.38 2.10
C TYR A 95 -9.39 20.61 2.44
N GLN A 96 -9.97 20.67 3.63
CA GLN A 96 -10.78 21.82 4.05
C GLN A 96 -9.99 23.13 4.16
N ALA A 97 -8.67 23.05 4.38
CA ALA A 97 -7.78 24.20 4.43
C ALA A 97 -7.33 24.71 3.05
N LEU A 98 -7.57 23.96 1.97
CA LEU A 98 -7.23 24.39 0.61
C LEU A 98 -7.98 25.67 0.19
N ALA A 99 -7.33 26.49 -0.64
CA ALA A 99 -7.99 27.61 -1.30
C ALA A 99 -9.11 27.11 -2.25
N ALA A 100 -10.11 27.96 -2.53
CA ALA A 100 -11.28 27.57 -3.31
C ALA A 100 -10.93 27.02 -4.71
N ALA A 101 -9.94 27.60 -5.39
CA ALA A 101 -9.46 27.13 -6.68
C ALA A 101 -8.84 25.72 -6.59
N ASP A 102 -8.07 25.45 -5.53
CA ASP A 102 -7.45 24.14 -5.31
C ASP A 102 -8.49 23.08 -4.90
N LYS A 103 -9.48 23.46 -4.07
CA LYS A 103 -10.62 22.57 -3.73
C LYS A 103 -11.40 22.13 -4.95
N ALA A 104 -11.64 23.02 -5.91
CA ALA A 104 -12.36 22.72 -7.14
C ALA A 104 -11.62 21.70 -8.02
N LEU A 105 -10.28 21.71 -7.99
CA LEU A 105 -9.44 20.77 -8.73
C LEU A 105 -9.12 19.49 -7.96
N TYR A 106 -9.27 19.49 -6.63
CA TYR A 106 -8.87 18.39 -5.77
C TYR A 106 -9.61 17.09 -6.12
N GLY A 107 -10.94 17.10 -6.13
CA GLY A 107 -11.76 15.92 -6.43
C GLY A 107 -11.46 15.31 -7.80
N PRO A 108 -11.53 16.08 -8.91
CA PRO A 108 -11.19 15.58 -10.24
C PRO A 108 -9.78 15.00 -10.33
N LYS A 109 -8.78 15.65 -9.72
CA LYS A 109 -7.40 15.18 -9.72
C LYS A 109 -7.23 13.91 -8.90
N LEU A 110 -7.88 13.82 -7.74
CA LEU A 110 -7.90 12.63 -6.90
C LEU A 110 -8.51 11.43 -7.63
N MET A 111 -9.66 11.62 -8.30
CA MET A 111 -10.31 10.58 -9.09
C MET A 111 -9.46 10.12 -10.28
N ASN A 112 -8.74 11.04 -10.94
CA ASN A 112 -7.82 10.70 -12.01
C ASN A 112 -6.69 9.78 -11.50
N TYR A 113 -6.03 10.16 -10.41
CA TYR A 113 -4.99 9.30 -9.82
C TYR A 113 -5.53 7.98 -9.31
N PHE A 114 -6.70 7.97 -8.67
CA PHE A 114 -7.36 6.74 -8.26
C PHE A 114 -7.60 5.81 -9.45
N GLY A 115 -8.13 6.32 -10.56
CA GLY A 115 -8.32 5.55 -11.79
C GLY A 115 -7.01 5.01 -12.37
N ILE A 116 -5.92 5.80 -12.35
CA ILE A 116 -4.60 5.33 -12.78
C ILE A 116 -4.10 4.18 -11.89
N TYR A 117 -4.23 4.30 -10.56
CA TYR A 117 -3.87 3.22 -9.65
C TYR A 117 -4.68 1.96 -9.92
N VAL A 118 -6.02 2.07 -10.05
CA VAL A 118 -6.89 0.93 -10.37
C VAL A 118 -6.44 0.29 -11.69
N GLY A 119 -6.20 1.08 -12.73
CA GLY A 119 -5.76 0.57 -14.03
C GLY A 119 -4.42 -0.16 -13.98
N LEU A 120 -3.42 0.38 -13.27
CA LEU A 120 -2.12 -0.28 -13.11
C LEU A 120 -2.24 -1.59 -12.32
N ILE A 121 -3.01 -1.61 -11.23
CA ILE A 121 -3.21 -2.81 -10.42
C ILE A 121 -4.01 -3.86 -11.18
N THR A 122 -5.03 -3.45 -11.94
CA THR A 122 -5.77 -4.36 -12.83
C THR A 122 -4.85 -4.95 -13.89
N ALA A 123 -3.94 -4.17 -14.47
CA ALA A 123 -2.96 -4.70 -15.41
C ALA A 123 -2.05 -5.75 -14.75
N GLU A 124 -1.57 -5.50 -13.52
CA GLU A 124 -0.80 -6.47 -12.74
C GLU A 124 -1.59 -7.73 -12.45
N ALA A 125 -2.84 -7.58 -12.01
CA ALA A 125 -3.74 -8.68 -11.73
C ALA A 125 -3.97 -9.53 -12.99
N LEU A 126 -4.15 -8.93 -14.16
CA LEU A 126 -4.33 -9.69 -15.40
C LEU A 126 -3.07 -10.41 -15.86
N LEU A 127 -1.89 -9.87 -15.57
CA LEU A 127 -0.62 -10.49 -15.94
C LEU A 127 -0.21 -11.62 -14.97
N GLU A 128 -0.61 -11.52 -13.70
CA GLU A 128 -0.22 -12.42 -12.60
C GLU A 128 -1.44 -12.81 -11.74
N GLN A 129 -2.51 -13.28 -12.38
CA GLN A 129 -3.83 -13.41 -11.74
C GLN A 129 -3.87 -14.30 -10.50
N GLN A 130 -3.35 -15.52 -10.59
CA GLN A 130 -3.33 -16.46 -9.47
C GLN A 130 -2.57 -15.93 -8.23
N PRO A 131 -1.31 -15.48 -8.35
CA PRO A 131 -0.60 -14.94 -7.19
C PRO A 131 -1.21 -13.62 -6.70
N PHE A 132 -1.75 -12.77 -7.59
CA PHE A 132 -2.46 -11.56 -7.21
C PHE A 132 -3.71 -11.86 -6.35
N CYS A 133 -4.57 -12.76 -6.82
CA CYS A 133 -5.80 -13.11 -6.10
C CYS A 133 -5.53 -13.87 -4.79
N THR A 134 -4.51 -14.73 -4.76
CA THR A 134 -4.06 -15.37 -3.52
C THR A 134 -3.64 -14.31 -2.49
N TYR A 135 -2.86 -13.31 -2.92
CA TYR A 135 -2.47 -12.20 -2.06
C TYR A 135 -3.67 -11.39 -1.58
N ALA A 136 -4.59 -11.04 -2.47
CA ALA A 136 -5.78 -10.25 -2.13
C ALA A 136 -6.70 -10.95 -1.11
N ILE A 137 -6.93 -12.25 -1.28
CA ILE A 137 -7.68 -13.07 -0.31
C ILE A 137 -6.99 -13.05 1.06
N ASN A 138 -5.67 -13.20 1.09
CA ASN A 138 -4.92 -13.12 2.35
C ASN A 138 -5.05 -11.73 3.00
N GLN A 139 -5.03 -10.65 2.23
CA GLN A 139 -5.24 -9.30 2.77
C GLN A 139 -6.65 -9.12 3.35
N GLN A 140 -7.68 -9.68 2.72
CA GLN A 140 -9.04 -9.67 3.28
C GLN A 140 -9.09 -10.43 4.61
N ILE A 141 -8.52 -11.65 4.67
CA ILE A 141 -8.52 -12.50 5.87
C ILE A 141 -7.78 -11.84 7.03
N ILE A 142 -6.66 -11.16 6.77
CA ILE A 142 -5.86 -10.49 7.79
C ILE A 142 -6.52 -9.17 8.24
N GLY A 143 -7.59 -8.72 7.57
CA GLY A 143 -8.29 -7.47 7.90
C GLY A 143 -7.49 -6.22 7.53
N THR A 144 -6.52 -6.35 6.63
CA THR A 144 -5.77 -5.22 6.09
C THR A 144 -6.66 -4.46 5.12
N GLY A 145 -7.49 -3.59 5.67
CA GLY A 145 -8.40 -2.71 4.95
C GLY A 145 -9.83 -2.82 5.51
N PRO A 146 -10.40 -1.75 6.08
CA PRO A 146 -11.80 -1.76 6.52
C PRO A 146 -12.81 -1.84 5.35
N TYR A 147 -12.38 -1.95 4.09
CA TYR A 147 -13.23 -1.78 2.91
C TYR A 147 -13.79 -3.09 2.34
N TRP A 148 -13.40 -4.23 2.88
CA TRP A 148 -13.87 -5.55 2.42
C TRP A 148 -15.19 -5.92 3.08
N MET A 149 -16.03 -6.69 2.38
CA MET A 149 -17.11 -7.39 3.06
C MET A 149 -16.52 -8.40 4.06
N ASP A 150 -17.06 -8.40 5.27
CA ASP A 150 -16.71 -9.36 6.30
C ASP A 150 -17.35 -10.70 5.97
N THR A 151 -16.54 -11.69 5.57
CA THR A 151 -17.00 -13.04 5.26
C THR A 151 -17.30 -13.87 6.50
N THR A 152 -17.00 -13.36 7.71
CA THR A 152 -17.37 -14.04 8.97
C THR A 152 -18.83 -13.80 9.39
N ILE A 153 -19.54 -12.88 8.72
CA ILE A 153 -20.96 -12.57 9.00
C ILE A 153 -21.79 -12.66 7.71
N GLY A 154 -21.95 -13.86 7.15
CA GLY A 154 -22.93 -14.06 6.07
C GLY A 154 -22.67 -15.27 5.20
N GLY A 155 -23.31 -16.38 5.53
CA GLY A 155 -23.11 -17.67 4.89
C GLY A 155 -23.39 -17.71 3.39
N ALA A 156 -22.78 -18.73 2.78
CA ALA A 156 -23.10 -19.35 1.51
C ALA A 156 -24.39 -18.82 0.84
N LYS A 157 -24.24 -18.13 -0.29
CA LYS A 157 -25.28 -18.15 -1.32
C LYS A 157 -25.03 -19.36 -2.20
N LYS A 158 -25.84 -20.40 -1.98
CA LYS A 158 -26.22 -21.36 -3.03
C LYS A 158 -27.08 -20.66 -4.07
#